data_AF-A0A6N7WRZ3-F1
#
_entry.id   AF-A0A6N7WRZ3-F1
#
_cell.length_a   1.000
_cell.length_b   1.000
_cell.length_c   1.000
_cell.angle_alpha   90.00
_cell.angle_beta   90.00
_cell.angle_gamma   90.00
#
_symmetry.space_group_name_H-M   'P 1'
#
loop_
_entity.id
_entity.type
_entity.pdbx_description
1 polymer ?
#
loop_
_entity_poly.entity_id
_entity_poly.type
_entity_poly.pdbx_seq_one_letter_code
_entity_poly.pdbx_strand_id
1 'polypeptide(L)'
;MNTTLTLNKAIQNLSKAIQIKTISNRPGRVPDYQPFDDFIVFLKEAYPICHEHLEHTRVNNYGLVYRLKGKNRDAEPLLFLGHYDVVPTAPGSESKWTYPPFSGTVADGYIWGRGALDDKFQIIALFEALERFITME
;
A
#
# COMPACT_ATOMS: atom_id res chain seq x y z
N MET A 1 -6.91 -11.71 -20.07
CA MET A 1 -6.74 -10.44 -19.33
C MET A 1 -5.62 -9.64 -20.00
N ASN A 2 -5.80 -8.36 -20.32
CA ASN A 2 -4.80 -7.56 -21.06
C ASN A 2 -3.71 -7.04 -20.11
N THR A 3 -2.46 -7.47 -20.29
CA THR A 3 -1.32 -7.18 -19.41
C THR A 3 -1.01 -5.69 -19.27
N THR A 4 -1.30 -4.88 -20.29
CA THR A 4 -1.09 -3.43 -20.25
C THR A 4 -2.11 -2.72 -19.33
N LEU A 5 -3.37 -3.17 -19.33
CA LEU A 5 -4.41 -2.60 -18.47
C LEU A 5 -4.11 -2.84 -16.98
N THR A 6 -3.52 -3.99 -16.66
CA THR A 6 -3.14 -4.34 -15.28
C THR A 6 -1.91 -3.58 -14.78
N LEU A 7 -0.94 -3.31 -15.65
CA LEU A 7 0.23 -2.50 -15.26
C LEU A 7 -0.18 -1.05 -14.97
N ASN A 8 -1.06 -0.48 -15.79
CA ASN A 8 -1.58 0.87 -15.57
C ASN A 8 -2.34 0.96 -14.24
N LYS A 9 -3.16 -0.05 -13.89
CA LYS A 9 -3.85 -0.09 -12.59
C LYS A 9 -2.86 -0.09 -11.42
N ALA A 10 -1.83 -0.94 -11.45
CA ALA A 10 -0.81 -1.02 -10.41
C ALA A 10 -0.07 0.32 -10.22
N ILE A 11 0.32 0.97 -11.32
CA ILE A 11 0.96 2.30 -11.30
C ILE A 11 0.04 3.33 -10.64
N GLN A 12 -1.23 3.36 -11.02
CA GLN A 12 -2.20 4.31 -10.47
C GLN A 12 -2.50 4.03 -8.99
N ASN A 13 -2.56 2.76 -8.58
CA ASN A 13 -2.76 2.39 -7.20
C ASN A 13 -1.58 2.78 -6.31
N LEU A 14 -0.33 2.57 -6.75
CA LEU A 14 0.84 3.04 -6.00
C LEU A 14 0.89 4.58 -5.95
N SER A 15 0.60 5.27 -7.05
CA SER A 15 0.48 6.73 -7.08
C SER A 15 -0.53 7.24 -6.05
N LYS A 16 -1.74 6.67 -6.01
CA LYS A 16 -2.78 7.02 -5.02
C LYS A 16 -2.34 6.70 -3.59
N ALA A 17 -1.73 5.53 -3.36
CA ALA A 17 -1.24 5.13 -2.06
C ALA A 17 -0.23 6.14 -1.48
N ILE A 18 0.66 6.70 -2.32
CA ILE A 18 1.63 7.73 -1.95
C ILE A 18 0.95 9.05 -1.52
N GLN A 19 -0.20 9.40 -2.12
CA GLN A 19 -0.92 10.63 -1.81
C GLN A 19 -1.55 10.62 -0.40
N ILE A 20 -1.78 9.44 0.17
CA ILE A 20 -2.35 9.27 1.51
C ILE A 20 -1.24 9.42 2.57
N LYS A 21 -1.26 10.49 3.36
CA LYS A 21 -0.11 10.90 4.20
C LYS A 21 -0.05 10.21 5.57
N THR A 22 0.14 8.89 5.58
CA THR A 22 0.27 8.01 6.76
C THR A 22 1.55 8.26 7.56
N ILE A 23 1.77 9.47 8.04
CA ILE A 23 3.02 9.88 8.69
C ILE A 23 3.02 9.44 10.16
N SER A 24 3.89 8.49 10.54
CA SER A 24 3.90 7.91 11.90
C SER A 24 4.77 8.64 12.92
N ASN A 25 5.85 9.32 12.49
CA ASN A 25 6.88 9.75 13.43
C ASN A 25 7.09 11.27 13.45
N ARG A 26 6.45 11.93 14.43
CA ARG A 26 6.80 13.30 14.85
C ARG A 26 7.08 13.24 16.37
N PRO A 27 8.34 13.39 16.81
CA PRO A 27 8.68 13.34 18.23
C PRO A 27 7.78 14.24 19.07
N GLY A 28 7.17 13.68 20.12
CA GLY A 28 6.30 14.40 21.05
C GLY A 28 4.90 14.76 20.52
N ARG A 29 4.45 14.18 19.40
CA ARG A 29 3.08 14.37 18.89
C ARG A 29 2.38 13.05 18.63
N VAL A 30 1.08 13.02 18.95
CA VAL A 30 0.18 11.94 18.52
C VAL A 30 0.06 12.00 16.99
N PRO A 31 0.24 10.87 16.28
CA PRO A 31 0.01 10.81 14.83
C PRO A 31 -1.42 11.25 14.48
N ASP A 32 -1.56 11.88 13.31
CA ASP A 32 -2.87 12.00 12.69
C ASP A 32 -3.26 10.63 12.13
N TYR A 33 -4.30 10.04 12.68
CA TYR A 33 -4.75 8.70 12.31
C TYR A 33 -5.71 8.70 11.12
N GLN A 34 -6.31 9.85 10.74
CA GLN A 34 -7.24 9.90 9.62
C GLN A 34 -6.63 9.38 8.30
N PRO A 35 -5.37 9.73 7.93
CA PRO A 35 -4.74 9.15 6.75
C PRO A 35 -4.56 7.62 6.83
N PHE A 36 -4.48 7.04 8.03
CA PHE A 36 -4.39 5.59 8.19
C PHE A 36 -5.74 4.93 7.92
N ASP A 37 -6.83 5.53 8.40
CA ASP A 37 -8.19 5.09 8.05
C ASP A 37 -8.45 5.21 6.55
N ASP A 38 -8.07 6.34 5.94
CA ASP A 38 -8.18 6.58 4.49
C ASP A 38 -7.40 5.54 3.70
N PHE A 39 -6.21 5.14 4.17
CA PHE A 39 -5.40 4.10 3.52
C PHE A 39 -6.11 2.74 3.55
N ILE A 40 -6.76 2.39 4.66
CA ILE A 40 -7.47 1.11 4.77
C ILE A 40 -8.73 1.11 3.89
N VAL A 41 -9.45 2.24 3.82
CA VAL A 41 -10.57 2.42 2.88
C VAL A 41 -10.08 2.26 1.44
N PHE A 42 -8.98 2.93 1.09
CA PHE A 42 -8.37 2.83 -0.23
C PHE A 42 -7.99 1.38 -0.58
N LEU A 43 -7.36 0.62 0.31
CA LEU A 43 -7.03 -0.79 0.05
C LEU A 43 -8.28 -1.62 -0.24
N LYS A 44 -9.37 -1.39 0.51
CA LYS A 44 -10.65 -2.08 0.29
C LYS A 44 -11.25 -1.78 -1.08
N GLU A 45 -11.22 -0.52 -1.49
CA GLU A 45 -11.77 -0.08 -2.77
C GLU A 45 -10.91 -0.51 -3.97
N ALA A 46 -9.58 -0.50 -3.81
CA ALA A 46 -8.65 -0.85 -4.87
C ALA A 46 -8.60 -2.36 -5.16
N TYR A 47 -8.82 -3.18 -4.12
CA TYR A 47 -8.68 -4.64 -4.12
C TYR A 47 -9.91 -5.36 -3.55
N PRO A 48 -11.08 -5.19 -4.20
CA PRO A 48 -12.33 -5.78 -3.72
C PRO A 48 -12.29 -7.31 -3.69
N ILE A 49 -11.58 -7.98 -4.62
CA ILE A 49 -11.57 -9.45 -4.71
C ILE A 49 -10.78 -10.02 -3.54
N CYS A 50 -9.64 -9.43 -3.20
CA CYS A 50 -8.91 -9.77 -1.97
C CYS A 50 -9.80 -9.59 -0.74
N HIS A 51 -10.56 -8.51 -0.64
CA HIS A 51 -11.41 -8.26 0.52
C HIS A 51 -12.64 -9.18 0.60
N GLU A 52 -13.11 -9.69 -0.53
CA GLU A 52 -14.19 -10.67 -0.59
C GLU A 52 -13.71 -12.08 -0.27
N HIS A 53 -12.52 -12.47 -0.73
CA HIS A 53 -12.07 -13.87 -0.71
C HIS A 53 -11.03 -14.20 0.38
N LEU A 54 -10.32 -13.20 0.92
CA LEU A 54 -9.33 -13.40 1.99
C LEU A 54 -9.97 -13.22 3.37
N GLU A 55 -9.60 -14.10 4.30
CA GLU A 55 -9.83 -13.81 5.71
C GLU A 55 -8.98 -12.59 6.09
N HIS A 56 -9.59 -11.58 6.70
CA HIS A 56 -8.87 -10.39 7.10
C HIS A 56 -9.29 -9.90 8.48
N THR A 57 -8.33 -9.44 9.26
CA THR A 57 -8.55 -8.92 10.60
C THR A 57 -7.65 -7.71 10.87
N ARG A 58 -8.08 -6.88 11.82
CA ARG A 58 -7.29 -5.75 12.32
C ARG A 58 -6.74 -6.09 13.70
N VAL A 59 -5.44 -5.92 13.88
CA VAL A 59 -4.72 -6.07 15.14
C VAL A 59 -4.32 -4.67 15.62
N ASN A 60 -4.62 -4.32 16.87
CA ASN A 60 -4.30 -3.00 17.45
C ASN A 60 -4.74 -1.82 16.57
N ASN A 61 -5.94 -1.92 15.98
CA ASN A 61 -6.59 -0.95 15.07
C ASN A 61 -5.99 -0.82 13.66
N TYR A 62 -4.66 -0.84 13.51
CA TYR A 62 -3.98 -0.49 12.26
C TYR A 62 -3.07 -1.60 11.71
N GLY A 63 -2.81 -2.66 12.47
CA GLY A 63 -2.14 -3.86 11.94
C GLY A 63 -3.11 -4.64 11.06
N LEU A 64 -2.89 -4.68 9.75
CA LEU A 64 -3.74 -5.43 8.83
C LEU A 64 -3.18 -6.82 8.59
N VAL A 65 -4.02 -7.84 8.77
CA VAL A 65 -3.66 -9.24 8.47
C VAL A 65 -4.64 -9.77 7.45
N TYR A 66 -4.13 -10.21 6.30
CA TYR A 66 -4.89 -10.88 5.24
C TYR A 66 -4.35 -12.30 5.10
N ARG A 67 -5.26 -13.27 5.00
CA ARG A 67 -4.92 -14.69 4.91
C ARG A 67 -5.67 -15.35 3.76
N LEU A 68 -4.90 -15.85 2.81
CA LEU A 68 -5.34 -16.84 1.84
C LEU A 68 -5.13 -18.23 2.45
N LYS A 69 -6.20 -19.04 2.53
CA LYS A 69 -6.08 -20.42 3.03
C LYS A 69 -5.42 -21.30 1.98
N GLY A 70 -4.30 -21.92 2.34
CA GLY A 70 -3.66 -22.94 1.51
C GLY A 70 -4.54 -24.20 1.39
N LYS A 71 -4.41 -24.91 0.27
CA LYS A 71 -5.12 -26.19 0.01
C LYS A 71 -4.60 -27.32 0.91
N ASN A 72 -3.31 -27.31 1.24
CA ASN A 72 -2.70 -28.23 2.20
C ASN A 72 -2.61 -27.55 3.58
N ARG A 73 -3.31 -28.10 4.57
CA ARG A 73 -3.34 -27.54 5.94
C ARG A 73 -2.11 -27.89 6.78
N ASP A 74 -1.32 -28.87 6.33
CA ASP A 74 -0.12 -29.33 7.03
C ASP A 74 1.16 -28.64 6.53
N ALA A 75 1.05 -27.81 5.49
CA ALA A 75 2.16 -27.01 4.99
C ALA A 75 2.46 -25.82 5.91
N GLU A 76 3.73 -25.45 6.02
CA GLU A 76 4.14 -24.25 6.76
C GLU A 76 3.61 -22.97 6.08
N PRO A 77 3.13 -21.98 6.85
CA PRO A 77 2.63 -20.74 6.28
C PRO A 77 3.77 -19.87 5.74
N LEU A 78 3.51 -19.19 4.62
CA LEU A 78 4.38 -18.12 4.13
C LEU A 78 3.83 -16.78 4.62
N LEU A 79 4.70 -15.97 5.24
CA LEU A 79 4.35 -14.65 5.73
C LEU A 79 5.04 -13.57 4.88
N PHE A 80 4.24 -12.67 4.32
CA PHE A 80 4.69 -11.43 3.73
C PHE A 80 4.40 -10.28 4.68
N LEU A 81 5.43 -9.52 5.03
CA LEU A 81 5.32 -8.36 5.91
C LEU A 81 5.60 -7.10 5.10
N GLY A 82 5.02 -5.99 5.53
CA GLY A 82 5.33 -4.66 5.03
C GLY A 82 4.69 -3.64 5.96
N HIS A 83 4.98 -2.36 5.72
CA HIS A 83 4.34 -1.29 6.46
C HIS A 83 3.85 -0.19 5.51
N TYR A 84 2.86 0.56 5.97
CA TYR A 84 2.24 1.60 5.16
C TYR A 84 2.33 2.98 5.82
N ASP A 85 2.95 3.08 6.98
CA ASP A 85 3.37 4.34 7.55
C ASP A 85 4.65 4.85 6.86
N VAL A 86 4.88 6.16 6.96
CA VAL A 86 6.03 6.81 6.34
C VAL A 86 6.63 7.87 7.26
N VAL A 87 7.92 8.13 7.07
CA VAL A 87 8.59 9.26 7.75
C VAL A 87 8.13 10.61 7.17
N PRO A 88 8.14 11.70 7.97
CA PRO A 88 7.94 13.05 7.45
C PRO A 88 9.02 13.43 6.43
N THR A 89 8.76 14.48 5.65
CA THR A 89 9.84 15.16 4.92
C THR A 89 10.72 15.94 5.89
N ALA A 90 12.00 16.07 5.56
CA ALA A 90 12.88 16.93 6.36
C ALA A 90 12.36 18.38 6.31
N PRO A 91 12.26 19.09 7.45
CA PRO A 91 11.76 20.46 7.47
C PRO A 91 12.56 21.36 6.51
N GLY A 92 11.87 22.12 5.66
CA GLY A 92 12.50 23.03 4.69
C GLY A 92 13.14 22.34 3.49
N SER A 93 12.91 21.03 3.32
CA SER A 93 13.39 20.28 2.14
C SER A 93 12.42 20.28 0.99
N GLU A 94 11.24 20.90 1.11
CA GLU A 94 10.17 20.85 0.11
C GLU A 94 10.63 21.26 -1.29
N SER A 95 11.50 22.28 -1.38
CA SER A 95 12.07 22.75 -2.65
C SER A 95 13.16 21.86 -3.24
N LYS A 96 13.67 20.88 -2.48
CA LYS A 96 14.67 19.91 -2.94
C LYS A 96 14.05 18.71 -3.64
N TRP A 97 12.73 18.55 -3.56
CA TRP A 97 12.02 17.50 -4.26
C TRP A 97 11.72 17.92 -5.70
N THR A 98 12.05 17.06 -6.68
CA THR A 98 11.67 17.26 -8.09
C THR A 98 10.16 17.33 -8.27
N TYR A 99 9.42 16.50 -7.52
CA TYR A 99 7.96 16.51 -7.44
C TYR A 99 7.52 16.52 -5.98
N PRO A 100 6.39 17.16 -5.63
CA PRO A 100 5.95 17.23 -4.24
C PRO A 100 5.94 15.85 -3.58
N PRO A 101 6.42 15.71 -2.33
CA PRO A 101 6.72 14.41 -1.72
C PRO A 101 5.53 13.47 -1.59
N PHE A 102 4.30 13.98 -1.61
CA PHE A 102 3.07 13.20 -1.52
C PHE A 102 2.19 13.39 -2.76
N SER A 103 2.79 13.71 -3.92
CA SER A 103 2.06 13.86 -5.18
C SER A 103 1.74 12.52 -5.84
N GLY A 104 2.58 11.50 -5.62
CA GLY A 104 2.49 10.24 -6.37
C GLY A 104 2.75 10.43 -7.87
N THR A 105 3.47 11.48 -8.28
CA THR A 105 3.67 11.81 -9.70
C THR A 105 4.30 10.66 -10.46
N VAL A 106 3.71 10.30 -11.59
CA VAL A 106 4.28 9.34 -12.54
C VAL A 106 5.01 10.13 -13.63
N ALA A 107 6.33 10.08 -13.65
CA ALA A 107 7.16 10.82 -14.59
C ALA A 107 8.53 10.18 -14.80
N ASP A 108 9.08 10.33 -15.99
CA ASP A 108 10.42 9.87 -16.37
C ASP A 108 10.68 8.37 -16.15
N GLY A 109 9.61 7.55 -16.21
CA GLY A 109 9.68 6.11 -15.95
C GLY A 109 9.62 5.72 -14.48
N TYR A 110 9.37 6.67 -13.57
CA TYR A 110 9.30 6.45 -12.13
C TYR A 110 7.96 6.92 -11.54
N ILE A 111 7.66 6.43 -10.33
CA ILE A 111 6.58 6.94 -9.48
C ILE A 111 7.26 7.65 -8.30
N TRP A 112 7.03 8.95 -8.18
CA TRP A 112 7.72 9.81 -7.24
C TRP A 112 6.90 10.05 -5.97
N GLY A 113 7.54 9.83 -4.82
CA GLY A 113 7.04 10.31 -3.53
C GLY A 113 7.51 9.50 -2.33
N ARG A 114 7.22 10.01 -1.14
CA ARG A 114 7.43 9.35 0.15
C ARG A 114 6.49 8.14 0.25
N GLY A 115 7.06 6.96 0.47
CA GLY A 115 6.31 5.70 0.40
C GLY A 115 6.55 4.91 -0.89
N ALA A 116 7.09 5.54 -1.95
CA ALA A 116 7.28 4.88 -3.24
C ALA A 116 8.29 3.73 -3.21
N LEU A 117 9.25 3.77 -2.29
CA LEU A 117 10.21 2.69 -2.06
C LEU A 117 10.11 2.11 -0.63
N ASP A 118 9.75 2.95 0.34
CA ASP A 118 9.69 2.56 1.75
C ASP A 118 8.35 3.04 2.33
N ASP A 119 7.33 2.18 2.44
CA ASP A 119 7.29 0.76 1.95
C ASP A 119 5.96 0.44 1.22
N LYS A 120 5.27 1.48 0.75
CA LYS A 120 3.94 1.30 0.13
C LYS A 120 3.99 0.47 -1.15
N PHE A 121 5.10 0.48 -1.87
CA PHE A 121 5.23 -0.33 -3.09
C PHE A 121 5.07 -1.83 -2.80
N GLN A 122 5.62 -2.31 -1.68
CA GLN A 122 5.57 -3.73 -1.33
C GLN A 122 4.13 -4.15 -1.03
N ILE A 123 3.40 -3.34 -0.27
CA ILE A 123 1.97 -3.55 0.01
C ILE A 123 1.17 -3.60 -1.31
N ILE A 124 1.36 -2.60 -2.18
CA ILE A 124 0.64 -2.53 -3.46
C ILE A 124 0.98 -3.71 -4.36
N ALA A 125 2.24 -4.09 -4.48
CA ALA A 125 2.67 -5.22 -5.31
C ALA A 125 2.06 -6.54 -4.82
N LEU A 126 2.00 -6.78 -3.51
CA LEU A 126 1.39 -7.96 -2.92
C LEU A 126 -0.11 -8.03 -3.21
N PHE A 127 -0.83 -6.92 -3.04
CA PHE A 127 -2.27 -6.87 -3.33
C PHE A 127 -2.57 -7.00 -4.82
N GLU A 128 -1.81 -6.37 -5.70
CA GLU A 128 -1.95 -6.55 -7.16
C GLU A 128 -1.72 -8.01 -7.56
N ALA A 129 -0.73 -8.68 -6.96
CA ALA A 129 -0.44 -10.09 -7.20
C ALA A 129 -1.57 -11.00 -6.70
N LEU A 130 -2.05 -10.80 -5.46
CA LEU A 130 -3.13 -11.58 -4.86
C LEU A 130 -4.47 -11.38 -5.60
N GLU A 131 -4.83 -10.13 -5.90
CA GLU A 131 -6.06 -9.80 -6.63
C GLU A 131 -6.11 -10.54 -7.96
N ARG A 132 -4.98 -10.60 -8.68
CA ARG A 132 -4.85 -11.36 -9.92
C ARG A 132 -4.89 -12.86 -9.70
N PHE A 133 -4.11 -13.36 -8.73
CA PHE A 133 -4.00 -14.79 -8.46
C PHE A 133 -5.37 -15.40 -8.17
N ILE A 134 -6.19 -14.74 -7.35
CA ILE A 134 -7.53 -15.21 -6.99
C ILE A 134 -8.46 -15.25 -8.21
N THR A 135 -8.35 -14.30 -9.14
CA THR A 135 -9.18 -14.29 -10.37
C THR A 135 -8.76 -15.27 -11.46
N MET A 136 -7.60 -15.89 -11.31
CA MET A 136 -7.04 -16.84 -12.28
C MET A 136 -7.29 -18.30 -11.90
N GLU A 137 -7.69 -18.57 -10.65
CA GLU A 137 -8.29 -19.86 -10.25
C GLU A 137 -9.78 -19.90 -10.59
#